data_AF-A0A964MV76-F1
#
_entry.id   AF-A0A964MV76-F1
#
_cell.length_a   1.000
_cell.length_b   1.000
_cell.length_c   1.000
_cell.angle_alpha   90.00
_cell.angle_beta   90.00
_cell.angle_gamma   90.00
#
_symmetry.space_group_name_H-M   'P 1'
#
loop_
_entity.id
_entity.type
_entity.pdbx_description
1 polymer ?
#
loop_
_entity_poly.entity_id
_entity_poly.type
_entity_poly.pdbx_seq_one_letter_code
_entity_poly.pdbx_strand_id
1 'polypeptide(L)'
;MEKLIAAVAIATLALVGLTPAQAATKVKCTPTKAVGHTEMKVKPTEKPIAKLPKRFTLTTNCGTIVITTVGNKAPWTLTEMSTLAKAGYFDGSLC
;
A
#
# COMPACT_ATOMS: atom_id res chain seq x y z
N MET A 1 -9.50 29.86 -57.65
CA MET A 1 -9.22 31.06 -56.83
C MET A 1 -10.14 30.98 -55.63
N GLU A 2 -9.60 30.87 -54.42
CA GLU A 2 -10.08 31.51 -53.18
C GLU A 2 -9.42 30.87 -51.95
N LYS A 3 -8.31 31.50 -51.56
CA LYS A 3 -7.80 31.78 -50.21
C LYS A 3 -7.95 30.72 -49.10
N LEU A 4 -6.79 30.16 -48.76
CA LEU A 4 -6.29 29.86 -47.42
C LEU A 4 -7.01 30.61 -46.28
N ILE A 5 -7.55 29.87 -45.31
CA ILE A 5 -7.48 30.26 -43.89
C ILE A 5 -7.13 29.01 -43.07
N ALA A 6 -5.90 28.99 -42.58
CA ALA A 6 -5.41 28.07 -41.58
C ALA A 6 -6.07 28.40 -40.23
N ALA A 7 -6.56 27.39 -39.52
CA ALA A 7 -6.76 27.45 -38.08
C ALA A 7 -6.07 26.23 -37.49
N VAL A 8 -4.79 26.40 -37.17
CA VAL A 8 -4.01 25.43 -36.40
C VAL A 8 -4.63 25.43 -35.00
N ALA A 9 -5.41 24.39 -34.69
CA ALA A 9 -5.84 24.13 -33.33
C ALA A 9 -4.62 23.63 -32.54
N ILE A 10 -3.86 24.56 -31.98
CA ILE A 10 -2.83 24.26 -30.99
C ILE A 10 -3.57 23.85 -29.73
N ALA A 11 -3.86 22.55 -29.61
CA ALA A 11 -4.32 21.97 -28.37
C ALA A 11 -3.19 22.13 -27.34
N THR A 12 -3.37 23.09 -26.45
CA THR A 12 -2.53 23.31 -25.28
C THR A 12 -2.44 22.01 -24.48
N LEU A 13 -1.29 21.35 -24.52
CA LEU A 13 -0.94 20.31 -23.56
C LEU A 13 -0.96 20.96 -22.17
N ALA A 14 -2.03 20.70 -21.42
CA ALA A 14 -2.04 20.99 -20.00
C ALA A 14 -0.94 20.15 -19.36
N LEU A 15 0.12 20.82 -18.90
CA LEU A 15 1.09 20.27 -17.97
C LEU A 15 0.35 19.96 -16.66
N VAL A 16 -0.26 18.77 -16.60
CA VAL A 16 -0.75 18.20 -15.34
C VAL A 16 0.46 18.11 -14.42
N GLY A 17 0.44 18.90 -13.35
CA GLY A 17 1.59 19.21 -12.51
C GLY A 17 2.43 17.99 -12.15
N LEU A 18 3.66 17.96 -12.68
CA LEU A 18 4.76 17.22 -12.10
C LEU A 18 5.12 17.95 -10.79
N THR A 19 4.40 17.64 -9.71
CA THR A 19 4.87 18.04 -8.38
C THR A 19 6.23 17.38 -8.17
N PRO A 20 7.29 18.14 -7.82
CA PRO A 20 8.57 17.54 -7.47
C PRO A 20 8.31 16.49 -6.40
N ALA A 21 8.82 15.26 -6.62
CA ALA A 21 8.80 14.23 -5.60
C ALA A 21 9.36 14.87 -4.32
N GLN A 22 8.52 15.04 -3.29
CA GLN A 22 9.01 15.52 -2.00
C GLN A 22 10.14 14.57 -1.62
N ALA A 23 11.37 15.09 -1.53
CA ALA A 23 12.50 14.32 -1.07
C ALA A 23 12.11 13.76 0.30
N ALA A 24 11.85 12.46 0.35
CA ALA A 24 11.40 11.81 1.56
C ALA A 24 12.45 12.12 2.65
N THR A 25 12.01 12.72 3.75
CA THR A 25 12.84 12.90 4.93
C THR A 25 13.53 11.57 5.22
N LYS A 26 14.88 11.57 5.31
CA LYS A 26 15.64 10.34 5.55
C LYS A 26 15.09 9.63 6.78
N VAL A 27 14.39 8.51 6.57
CA VAL A 27 13.87 7.69 7.66
C VAL A 27 15.06 7.05 8.36
N LYS A 28 15.18 7.28 9.67
CA LYS A 28 16.24 6.65 10.47
C LYS A 28 15.78 5.26 10.85
N CYS A 29 16.47 4.25 10.33
CA CYS A 29 16.21 2.85 10.63
C CYS A 29 17.34 2.27 11.48
N THR A 30 16.99 1.42 12.44
CA THR A 30 17.97 0.59 13.15
C THR A 30 18.35 -0.64 12.30
N PRO A 31 19.49 -1.30 12.56
CA PRO A 31 19.82 -2.55 11.89
C PRO A 31 18.72 -3.60 12.11
N THR A 32 18.30 -4.29 11.04
CA THR A 32 17.28 -5.34 11.10
C THR A 32 17.92 -6.73 11.17
N LYS A 33 17.23 -7.66 11.84
CA LYS A 33 17.52 -9.11 11.78
C LYS A 33 16.53 -9.87 10.89
N ALA A 34 15.62 -9.14 10.24
CA ALA A 34 14.66 -9.74 9.31
C ALA A 34 15.40 -10.43 8.17
N VAL A 35 14.92 -11.62 7.80
CA VAL A 35 15.49 -12.44 6.73
C VAL A 35 14.37 -13.11 5.97
N GLY A 36 14.64 -13.51 4.72
CA GLY A 36 13.73 -14.37 3.98
C GLY A 36 13.51 -15.68 4.75
N HIS A 37 12.25 -16.06 4.93
CA HIS A 37 11.86 -17.30 5.57
C HIS A 37 10.92 -18.08 4.66
N THR A 38 10.86 -19.40 4.87
CA THR A 38 9.82 -20.21 4.23
C THR A 38 8.45 -19.77 4.72
N GLU A 39 7.43 -19.95 3.87
CA GLU A 39 6.06 -19.59 4.23
C GLU A 39 5.57 -20.41 5.42
N MET A 40 4.95 -19.73 6.39
CA MET A 40 4.28 -20.40 7.49
C MET A 40 2.92 -20.93 7.01
N LYS A 41 2.60 -22.18 7.33
CA LYS A 41 1.30 -22.77 7.02
C LYS A 41 0.24 -22.24 7.98
N VAL A 42 -0.64 -21.37 7.50
CA VAL A 42 -1.78 -20.83 8.24
C VAL A 42 -3.06 -21.31 7.59
N LYS A 43 -3.96 -21.93 8.37
CA LYS A 43 -5.25 -22.38 7.84
C LYS A 43 -6.09 -21.15 7.44
N PRO A 44 -6.60 -21.07 6.20
CA PRO A 44 -7.51 -20.01 5.79
C PRO A 44 -8.82 -20.04 6.59
N THR A 45 -9.45 -18.88 6.70
CA THR A 45 -10.75 -18.77 7.36
C THR A 45 -11.88 -19.19 6.42
N GLU A 46 -12.86 -19.94 6.95
CA GLU A 46 -14.00 -20.44 6.14
C GLU A 46 -15.07 -19.37 5.89
N LYS A 47 -15.06 -18.28 6.66
CA LYS A 47 -15.97 -17.14 6.52
C LYS A 47 -15.31 -15.85 7.01
N PRO A 48 -15.74 -14.67 6.50
CA PRO A 48 -15.24 -13.40 7.00
C PRO A 48 -15.52 -13.20 8.49
N ILE A 49 -14.58 -12.56 9.21
CA ILE A 49 -14.78 -12.23 10.63
C ILE A 49 -15.84 -11.14 10.79
N ALA A 50 -16.70 -11.30 11.80
CA ALA A 50 -17.82 -10.38 12.04
C ALA A 50 -17.38 -8.95 12.37
N LYS A 51 -16.20 -8.78 12.98
CA LYS A 51 -15.62 -7.47 13.31
C LYS A 51 -14.33 -7.29 12.52
N LEU A 52 -14.41 -6.55 11.42
CA LEU A 52 -13.24 -6.24 10.59
C LEU A 52 -12.32 -5.25 11.32
N PRO A 53 -10.99 -5.42 11.21
CA PRO A 53 -10.03 -4.48 11.78
C PRO A 53 -10.20 -3.12 11.12
N LYS A 54 -10.16 -2.05 11.93
CA LYS A 54 -10.11 -0.67 11.41
C LYS A 54 -8.70 -0.24 11.02
N ARG A 55 -7.69 -0.87 11.63
CA ARG A 55 -6.29 -0.57 11.42
C ARG A 55 -5.45 -1.84 11.48
N PHE A 56 -4.37 -1.85 10.70
CA PHE A 56 -3.22 -2.73 10.91
C PHE A 56 -2.03 -1.88 11.30
N THR A 57 -1.26 -2.35 12.27
CA THR A 57 -0.04 -1.68 12.71
C THR A 57 1.13 -2.59 12.42
N LEU A 58 2.09 -2.10 11.64
CA LEU A 58 3.36 -2.77 11.40
C LEU A 58 4.43 -2.02 12.19
N THR A 59 5.08 -2.73 13.12
CA THR A 59 6.22 -2.19 13.84
C THR A 59 7.49 -2.65 13.13
N THR A 60 8.21 -1.70 12.53
CA THR A 60 9.42 -1.97 11.75
C THR A 60 10.65 -1.42 12.48
N ASN A 61 11.84 -1.79 11.99
CA ASN A 61 13.10 -1.18 12.42
C ASN A 61 13.24 0.30 12.00
N CYS A 62 12.33 0.80 11.15
CA CYS A 62 12.26 2.19 10.68
C CYS A 62 11.16 3.00 11.39
N GLY A 63 10.46 2.41 12.36
CA GLY A 63 9.30 3.00 13.04
C GLY A 63 8.00 2.26 12.76
N THR A 64 6.89 2.87 13.16
CA THR A 64 5.56 2.26 13.09
C THR A 64 4.78 2.75 11.88
N ILE A 65 4.22 1.82 11.10
CA ILE A 65 3.30 2.08 10.00
C ILE A 65 1.89 1.74 10.48
N VAL A 66 0.97 2.71 10.40
CA VAL A 66 -0.45 2.51 10.75
C VAL A 66 -1.28 2.57 9.48
N ILE A 67 -1.78 1.43 9.06
CA ILE A 67 -2.61 1.26 7.86
C ILE A 67 -4.07 1.36 8.31
N THR A 68 -4.82 2.32 7.77
CA THR A 68 -6.28 2.35 7.94
C THR A 68 -6.93 1.47 6.88
N THR A 69 -7.88 0.63 7.28
CA THR A 69 -8.51 -0.33 6.37
C THR A 69 -9.71 0.27 5.65
N VAL A 70 -10.12 -0.38 4.56
CA VAL A 70 -11.34 -0.02 3.81
C VAL A 70 -12.60 -0.72 4.32
N GLY A 71 -12.52 -1.41 5.46
CA GLY A 71 -13.63 -2.12 6.10
C GLY A 71 -14.39 -3.06 5.15
N ASN A 72 -15.72 -2.94 5.15
CA ASN A 72 -16.63 -3.83 4.42
C ASN A 72 -16.43 -3.84 2.89
N LYS A 73 -15.61 -2.96 2.31
CA LYS A 73 -15.25 -3.03 0.89
C LYS A 73 -14.32 -4.20 0.55
N ALA A 74 -13.62 -4.76 1.55
CA ALA A 74 -12.68 -5.86 1.35
C ALA A 74 -12.73 -6.88 2.52
N PRO A 75 -13.89 -7.49 2.82
CA PRO A 75 -14.09 -8.27 4.04
C PRO A 75 -13.22 -9.52 4.10
N TRP A 76 -13.09 -10.23 2.97
CA TRP A 76 -12.21 -11.41 2.88
C TRP A 76 -10.74 -11.05 3.04
N THR A 77 -10.25 -10.04 2.32
CA THR A 77 -8.86 -9.58 2.43
C THR A 77 -8.50 -9.19 3.86
N LEU A 78 -9.36 -8.40 4.53
CA LEU A 78 -9.11 -7.98 5.91
C LEU A 78 -9.22 -9.15 6.90
N THR A 79 -10.03 -10.15 6.59
CA THR A 79 -10.12 -11.38 7.39
C THR A 79 -8.82 -12.17 7.28
N GLU A 80 -8.37 -12.53 6.08
CA GLU A 80 -7.14 -13.31 5.89
C GLU A 80 -5.91 -12.55 6.38
N MET A 81 -5.81 -11.24 6.12
CA MET A 81 -4.75 -10.39 6.68
C MET A 81 -4.73 -10.43 8.21
N SER A 82 -5.90 -10.42 8.86
CA SER A 82 -6.00 -10.55 10.31
C SER A 82 -5.58 -11.92 10.79
N THR A 83 -5.98 -12.99 10.08
CA THR A 83 -5.63 -14.36 10.41
C THR A 83 -4.11 -14.57 10.32
N LEU A 84 -3.48 -14.11 9.24
CA LEU A 84 -2.02 -14.17 9.05
C LEU A 84 -1.28 -13.36 10.11
N ALA A 85 -1.69 -12.11 10.35
CA ALA A 85 -1.04 -11.25 11.33
C ALA A 85 -1.13 -11.82 12.75
N LYS A 86 -2.28 -12.36 13.16
CA LYS A 86 -2.46 -13.00 14.48
C LYS A 86 -1.61 -14.27 14.65
N ALA A 87 -1.30 -14.94 13.55
CA ALA A 87 -0.41 -16.09 13.56
C ALA A 87 1.08 -15.70 13.61
N GLY A 88 1.43 -14.41 13.50
CA GLY A 88 2.81 -13.94 13.44
C GLY A 88 3.45 -14.09 12.05
N TYR A 89 2.64 -14.26 10.99
CA TYR A 89 3.14 -14.55 9.64
C TYR A 89 4.09 -13.47 9.08
N PHE A 90 3.90 -12.22 9.49
CA PHE A 90 4.70 -11.08 9.01
C PHE A 90 5.86 -10.72 9.94
N ASP A 91 6.04 -11.44 11.05
CA ASP A 91 7.05 -11.08 12.04
C ASP A 91 8.44 -11.48 11.54
N GLY A 92 9.37 -10.52 11.51
CA GLY A 92 10.73 -10.75 11.03
C GLY A 92 10.85 -10.89 9.51
N SER A 93 9.82 -10.53 8.75
CA SER A 93 9.86 -10.49 7.29
C SER A 93 10.52 -9.21 6.76
N LEU A 94 11.02 -9.28 5.52
CA LEU A 94 11.53 -8.13 4.78
C LEU A 94 10.37 -7.33 4.16
N CYS A 95 10.57 -6.02 3.98
CA CYS A 95 9.66 -5.13 3.25
C CYS A 95 10.02 -5.05 1.76
#